data_AF-A0A4P5YU90-F1
#
_entry.id   AF-A0A4P5YU90-F1
#
_cell.length_a   1.000
_cell.length_b   1.000
_cell.length_c   1.000
_cell.angle_alpha   90.00
_cell.angle_beta   90.00
_cell.angle_gamma   90.00
#
_symmetry.space_group_name_H-M   'P 1'
#
loop_
_entity.id
_entity.type
_entity.pdbx_description
1 polymer ?
#
loop_
_entity_poly.entity_id
_entity_poly.type
_entity_poly.pdbx_seq_one_letter_code
_entity_poly.pdbx_strand_id
1 'polypeptide(L)' 'MDDPYLNDLKDEFKKYSSELKTLNKKLLKSNSSEEQSRIIKKIDSIAKEMEKNQIQSVKVTKSRLKEKGKSKKS' A
#
# COMPACT_ATOMS: atom_id res chain seq x y z
N MET A 1 8.54 -16.75 -1.37
CA MET A 1 7.78 -17.26 -0.21
C MET A 1 6.34 -17.10 -0.60
N ASP A 2 5.56 -18.16 -0.51
CA ASP A 2 4.12 -18.05 -0.61
C ASP A 2 3.61 -17.87 0.82
N ASP A 3 3.42 -16.61 1.22
CA ASP A 3 2.92 -16.24 2.55
C ASP A 3 1.57 -15.57 2.33
N PRO A 4 0.45 -16.18 2.79
CA PRO A 4 -0.89 -15.65 2.54
C PRO A 4 -1.06 -14.19 2.98
N TYR A 5 -0.45 -13.81 4.10
CA TYR A 5 -0.53 -12.44 4.60
C TYR A 5 0.28 -11.46 3.74
N LEU A 6 1.46 -11.85 3.25
CA LEU A 6 2.20 -11.02 2.29
C LEU A 6 1.47 -10.89 0.94
N ASN A 7 0.71 -11.91 0.53
CA ASN A 7 -0.12 -11.86 -0.67
C ASN A 7 -1.27 -10.85 -0.52
N ASP A 8 -1.96 -10.85 0.63
CA ASP A 8 -3.01 -9.88 0.93
C ASP A 8 -2.48 -8.44 0.92
N LEU A 9 -1.34 -8.20 1.59
CA LEU A 9 -0.70 -6.87 1.59
C LEU A 9 -0.33 -6.41 0.18
N LYS A 10 0.14 -7.33 -0.67
CA LYS A 10 0.47 -7.03 -2.07
C LYS A 10 -0.76 -6.66 -2.89
N ASP A 11 -1.88 -7.33 -2.66
CA ASP A 11 -3.13 -7.04 -3.37
C ASP A 11 -3.77 -5.72 -2.90
N GLU A 12 -3.69 -5.40 -1.60
CA GLU A 12 -4.01 -4.06 -1.09
C GLU A 12 -3.15 -2.97 -1.74
N PHE A 13 -1.83 -3.19 -1.83
CA PHE A 13 -0.92 -2.24 -2.46
C PHE A 13 -1.27 -1.95 -3.94
N LYS A 14 -1.68 -3.00 -4.68
CA LYS A 14 -2.17 -2.85 -6.06
C LYS A 14 -3.47 -2.04 -6.11
N LYS A 15 -4.40 -2.27 -5.18
CA LYS A 15 -5.65 -1.50 -5.10
C LYS A 15 -5.37 -0.02 -4.88
N TYR A 16 -4.52 0.31 -3.91
CA TYR A 16 -4.11 1.69 -3.66
C TYR A 16 -3.47 2.35 -4.88
N SER A 17 -2.58 1.64 -5.57
CA SER A 17 -1.93 2.13 -6.79
C SER A 17 -2.94 2.43 -7.91
N SER A 18 -3.93 1.56 -8.09
CA SER A 18 -5.01 1.75 -9.07
C SER A 18 -5.89 2.96 -8.72
N GLU A 19 -6.23 3.09 -7.44
CA GLU A 19 -7.05 4.19 -6.94
C GLU A 19 -6.33 5.54 -7.07
N LEU A 20 -5.05 5.62 -6.68
CA LEU A 20 -4.22 6.82 -6.87
C LEU A 20 -4.13 7.23 -8.34
N LYS A 21 -3.93 6.28 -9.26
CA LYS A 21 -3.91 6.56 -10.71
C LYS A 21 -5.24 7.17 -11.18
N THR A 22 -6.35 6.70 -10.64
CA THR A 22 -7.68 7.20 -10.97
C THR A 22 -7.93 8.58 -10.37
N LEU A 23 -7.58 8.79 -9.10
CA LEU A 23 -7.73 10.06 -8.41
C LEU A 23 -6.85 11.15 -9.04
N ASN A 24 -5.61 10.85 -9.42
CA ASN A 24 -4.75 11.80 -10.13
C ASN A 24 -5.36 12.22 -11.47
N LYS A 25 -5.92 11.29 -12.23
CA LYS A 25 -6.63 11.62 -13.48
C LYS A 25 -7.86 12.50 -13.22
N LYS A 26 -8.61 12.25 -12.15
CA LYS A 26 -9.78 13.06 -11.77
C LYS A 26 -9.36 14.46 -11.32
N LEU A 27 -8.28 14.56 -10.54
CA LEU A 27 -7.73 15.84 -10.06
C LEU A 27 -7.39 16.76 -11.24
N LEU A 28 -6.68 16.23 -12.24
CA LEU A 28 -6.27 16.98 -13.42
C LEU A 28 -7.44 17.41 -14.33
N LYS A 29 -8.59 16.74 -14.23
CA LYS A 29 -9.78 17.04 -15.03
C LYS A 29 -10.81 17.88 -14.28
N SER A 30 -10.68 18.03 -12.98
CA SER A 30 -11.64 18.78 -12.17
C SER A 30 -11.36 20.27 -12.29
N ASN A 31 -12.42 21.05 -12.56
CA ASN A 31 -12.38 22.51 -12.62
C ASN A 31 -12.92 23.16 -11.34
N SER A 32 -13.30 22.37 -10.33
CA SER A 32 -13.83 22.85 -9.06
C SER A 32 -12.78 22.72 -7.96
N SER A 33 -12.43 23.83 -7.33
CA SER A 33 -11.49 23.86 -6.20
C SER A 33 -11.96 22.96 -5.04
N GLU A 34 -13.26 22.90 -4.77
CA GLU A 34 -13.83 22.05 -3.72
C GLU A 34 -13.67 20.55 -4.05
N GLU A 35 -13.90 20.17 -5.30
CA GLU A 35 -13.73 18.79 -5.74
C GLU A 35 -12.24 18.40 -5.75
N GLN A 36 -11.37 19.28 -6.25
CA GLN A 36 -9.92 19.09 -6.18
C GLN A 36 -9.44 18.89 -4.73
N SER A 37 -9.93 19.71 -3.78
CA SER A 37 -9.63 19.58 -2.35
C SER A 37 -10.05 18.22 -1.78
N ARG A 38 -11.25 17.74 -2.14
CA ARG A 38 -11.73 16.39 -1.74
C ARG A 38 -10.86 15.28 -2.32
N ILE A 39 -10.43 15.41 -3.57
CA ILE A 39 -9.56 14.43 -4.23
C ILE A 39 -8.18 14.39 -3.56
N ILE A 40 -7.59 15.56 -3.25
CA ILE A 40 -6.30 15.66 -2.55
C ILE A 40 -6.39 14.98 -1.17
N LYS A 41 -7.43 15.24 -0.38
CA LYS A 41 -7.63 14.58 0.92
C LYS A 41 -7.71 13.06 0.80
N LYS A 42 -8.33 12.54 -0.27
CA LYS A 42 -8.39 11.09 -0.53
C LYS A 42 -7.01 10.53 -0.89
N ILE A 43 -6.25 11.23 -1.73
CA ILE A 43 -4.87 10.87 -2.07
C ILE A 43 -4.01 10.78 -0.81
N ASP A 44 -4.09 11.80 0.08
CA ASP A 44 -3.35 11.80 1.34
C ASP A 44 -3.72 10.62 2.24
N SER A 45 -5.02 10.30 2.33
CA SER A 45 -5.49 9.15 3.11
C SER A 45 -4.94 7.83 2.55
N ILE A 46 -4.97 7.65 1.22
CA ILE A 46 -4.46 6.44 0.58
C ILE A 46 -2.95 6.34 0.75
N ALA A 47 -2.21 7.46 0.64
CA ALA A 47 -0.77 7.48 0.84
C ALA A 47 -0.37 7.00 2.25
N LYS A 48 -1.12 7.43 3.29
CA LYS A 48 -0.91 6.96 4.67
C LYS A 48 -1.16 5.46 4.83
N GLU A 49 -2.21 4.93 4.21
CA GLU A 49 -2.49 3.49 4.26
C GLU A 49 -1.45 2.68 3.47
N MET A 50 -0.98 3.19 2.33
CA MET A 50 0.12 2.59 1.56
C MET A 50 1.42 2.52 2.37
N GLU A 51 1.76 3.57 3.10
CA GLU A 51 2.94 3.59 3.97
C GLU A 51 2.84 2.54 5.08
N LYS A 52 1.69 2.45 5.76
CA LYS A 52 1.44 1.42 6.78
C LYS A 52 1.57 0.01 6.21
N ASN A 53 0.96 -0.24 5.05
CA ASN A 53 1.04 -1.53 4.36
C ASN A 53 2.50 -1.88 4.02
N GLN A 54 3.29 -0.93 3.50
CA GLN A 54 4.70 -1.13 3.21
C GLN A 54 5.51 -1.47 4.48
N ILE A 55 5.28 -0.76 5.58
CA ILE A 55 5.93 -1.04 6.87
C ILE A 55 5.61 -2.45 7.35
N GLN A 56 4.34 -2.87 7.27
CA GLN A 56 3.90 -4.21 7.66
C GLN A 56 4.54 -5.29 6.79
N SER A 57 4.57 -5.08 5.47
CA SER A 57 5.20 -5.99 4.52
C SER A 57 6.69 -6.20 4.82
N VAL A 58 7.43 -5.11 5.08
CA VAL A 58 8.84 -5.18 5.47
C VAL A 58 9.03 -5.90 6.80
N LYS A 59 8.17 -5.62 7.80
CA LYS A 59 8.23 -6.26 9.11
C LYS A 59 8.03 -7.77 9.00
N VAL A 60 6.99 -8.21 8.30
CA VAL A 60 6.70 -9.64 8.12
C VAL A 60 7.79 -10.33 7.32
N THR A 61 8.24 -9.72 6.21
CA THR A 61 9.33 -10.27 5.41
C THR A 61 10.59 -10.48 6.25
N LYS A 62 10.99 -9.49 7.06
CA LYS A 62 12.13 -9.59 7.98
C LYS A 62 11.93 -10.70 9.02
N SER A 63 10.73 -10.83 9.60
CA SER A 63 10.41 -11.91 10.54
C SER A 63 10.53 -13.29 9.90
N ARG A 64 9.94 -13.48 8.71
CA ARG A 64 9.99 -14.77 8.00
C ARG A 64 11.41 -15.18 7.59
N LEU A 65 12.25 -14.22 7.21
CA LEU A 65 13.67 -14.48 6.93
C LEU A 65 14.42 -14.96 8.18
N LYS A 66 14.16 -14.35 9.35
CA LYS A 66 14.73 -14.79 10.64
C LYS A 66 14.28 -16.20 11.01
N GLU A 67 13.00 -16.51 10.86
CA GLU A 67 12.45 -17.86 11.14
C GLU A 67 13.12 -18.92 10.26
N LYS A 68 13.23 -18.68 8.94
CA LYS A 68 13.94 -19.60 8.03
C LYS A 68 15.42 -19.74 8.34
N GLY A 69 16.07 -18.68 8.83
CA GLY A 69 17.47 -18.74 9.24
C GLY A 69 17.69 -19.60 10.48
N LYS A 70 16.73 -19.59 11.42
CA LYS A 70 16.76 -20.45 12.61
C LYS A 70 16.49 -21.91 12.27
N SER A 71 15.50 -22.20 11.41
CA SER A 71 15.16 -23.57 11.04
C SER A 71 16.23 -24.29 10.21
N LYS A 72 17.16 -23.56 9.57
CA LYS A 72 18.32 -24.13 8.87
C LYS A 72 19.50 -24.48 9.78
N LYS A 73 19.48 -24.01 11.04
CA LYS A 73 20.57 -24.17 12.00
C LYS A 73 20.27 -25.23 13.07
N SER A 74 19.07 -25.82 13.02
CA SER A 74 18.60 -26.94 13.85
C SER A 74 18.56 -28.23 13.06
#